data_AF-A0A6A4RDL5-F1
#
_entry.id   AF-A0A6A4RDL5-F1
#
_cell.length_a   1.000
_cell.length_b   1.000
_cell.length_c   1.000
_cell.angle_alpha   90.00
_cell.angle_beta   90.00
_cell.angle_gamma   90.00
#
_symmetry.space_group_name_H-M   'P 1'
#
loop_
_entity.id
_entity.type
_entity.pdbx_description
1 polymer ?
#
loop_
_entity_poly.entity_id
_entity_poly.type
_entity_poly.pdbx_seq_one_letter_code
_entity_poly.pdbx_strand_id
1 'polypeptide(L)'
;MVFRFLLMAALATAQPVFASEGGGGNEGGDRGSGFNTGTLNGSATGRVVDILTRGFGKCKRLPKIYRYDCYWKTYKKAQDFLHGSLVYSQAHKAISEVEDTLRLVVRNNVDPSKKPVRRGLNTYRAINEAAIPEAKARTERAMDQAQTILLRAPDNKQAHFARIADAVNSNKVLLRSALLPGGLLRFAWYLMQLRPA
;
A
#
# COMPACT_ATOMS: atom_id res chain seq x y z
N MET A 1 74.16 -11.63 -12.90
CA MET A 1 74.00 -12.07 -11.49
C MET A 1 72.82 -11.26 -10.94
N VAL A 2 71.65 -11.74 -10.52
CA VAL A 2 71.06 -13.04 -10.10
C VAL A 2 69.54 -12.86 -10.33
N PHE A 3 68.89 -13.58 -11.26
CA PHE A 3 68.08 -14.79 -11.06
C PHE A 3 66.83 -14.65 -10.14
N ARG A 4 65.63 -14.88 -10.75
CA ARG A 4 64.49 -15.75 -10.33
C ARG A 4 63.12 -15.04 -10.44
N PHE A 5 62.31 -15.35 -11.47
CA PHE A 5 61.40 -16.51 -11.62
C PHE A 5 60.24 -16.60 -10.62
N LEU A 6 59.04 -16.37 -11.17
CA LEU A 6 57.73 -16.99 -10.91
C LEU A 6 57.32 -17.34 -9.47
N LEU A 7 56.19 -16.76 -9.02
CA LEU A 7 55.14 -17.56 -8.39
C LEU A 7 53.75 -16.93 -8.58
N MET A 8 52.96 -17.60 -9.41
CA MET A 8 51.51 -17.50 -9.51
C MET A 8 50.87 -17.84 -8.16
N ALA A 9 50.03 -16.94 -7.63
CA ALA A 9 49.05 -17.27 -6.60
C ALA A 9 47.67 -16.85 -7.11
N ALA A 10 47.04 -17.76 -7.84
CA ALA A 10 45.63 -17.63 -8.24
C ALA A 10 44.76 -17.93 -7.01
N LEU A 11 44.30 -16.89 -6.31
CA LEU A 11 43.20 -17.04 -5.35
C LEU A 11 41.89 -17.18 -6.13
N ALA A 12 41.42 -18.42 -6.27
CA ALA A 12 40.07 -18.73 -6.68
C ALA A 12 39.09 -18.30 -5.57
N THR A 13 38.55 -17.09 -5.66
CA THR A 13 37.42 -16.66 -4.82
C THR A 13 36.17 -17.38 -5.31
N ALA A 14 35.67 -18.34 -4.53
CA ALA A 14 34.36 -18.93 -4.70
C ALA A 14 33.29 -17.83 -4.59
N GLN A 15 32.66 -17.49 -5.71
CA GLN A 15 31.49 -16.62 -5.71
C GLN A 15 30.25 -17.46 -5.34
N PRO A 16 29.37 -17.01 -4.44
CA PRO A 16 28.08 -17.66 -4.25
C PRO A 16 27.25 -17.42 -5.51
N VAL A 17 26.88 -18.52 -6.18
CA VAL A 17 25.90 -18.51 -7.26
C VAL A 17 24.54 -18.17 -6.63
N PHE A 18 24.09 -16.93 -6.79
CA PHE A 18 22.70 -16.59 -6.58
C PHE A 18 21.88 -17.24 -7.70
N ALA A 19 21.32 -18.41 -7.41
CA ALA A 19 20.26 -19.00 -8.21
C ALA A 19 19.05 -18.06 -8.16
N SER A 20 18.92 -17.22 -9.18
CA SER A 20 17.68 -16.52 -9.49
C SER A 20 16.70 -17.55 -10.05
N GLU A 21 15.93 -18.19 -9.17
CA GLU A 21 14.72 -18.90 -9.58
C GLU A 21 13.73 -17.89 -10.16
N GLY A 22 13.71 -17.82 -11.49
CA GLY A 22 12.62 -17.25 -12.26
C GLY A 22 11.36 -18.08 -12.03
N GLY A 23 10.59 -17.73 -11.00
CA GLY A 23 9.26 -18.26 -10.75
C GLY A 23 8.19 -17.39 -11.40
N GLY A 24 7.99 -17.56 -12.71
CA GLY A 24 6.77 -17.14 -13.37
C GLY A 24 5.68 -18.19 -13.15
N GLY A 25 4.47 -17.78 -12.78
CA GLY A 25 3.32 -18.68 -12.80
C GLY A 25 2.13 -18.29 -11.93
N ASN A 26 1.09 -17.79 -12.61
CA ASN A 26 -0.33 -18.02 -12.34
C ASN A 26 -0.94 -17.43 -11.06
N GLU A 27 -1.53 -16.23 -11.22
CA GLU A 27 -2.67 -15.77 -10.43
C GLU A 27 -3.91 -16.61 -10.79
N GLY A 28 -3.90 -17.87 -10.34
CA GLY A 28 -5.05 -18.75 -10.29
C GLY A 28 -5.91 -18.39 -9.09
N GLY A 29 -7.22 -18.25 -9.31
CA GLY A 29 -8.19 -17.90 -8.29
C GLY A 29 -8.25 -18.96 -7.19
N ASP A 30 -7.76 -18.62 -6.00
CA ASP A 30 -7.92 -19.46 -4.84
C ASP A 30 -9.32 -19.29 -4.25
N ARG A 31 -10.03 -20.41 -4.34
CA ARG A 31 -11.33 -20.70 -3.77
C ARG A 31 -11.16 -20.83 -2.25
N GLY A 32 -11.95 -20.06 -1.51
CA GLY A 32 -12.31 -20.28 -0.11
C GLY A 32 -11.34 -21.12 0.74
N SER A 33 -10.13 -20.61 0.98
CA SER A 33 -9.37 -21.04 2.16
C SER A 33 -10.16 -20.54 3.36
N GLY A 34 -10.81 -21.47 4.06
CA GLY A 34 -11.71 -21.21 5.18
C GLY A 34 -11.03 -20.31 6.20
N PHE A 35 -11.36 -19.03 6.14
CA PHE A 35 -10.93 -18.05 7.11
C PHE A 35 -11.47 -18.49 8.47
N ASN A 36 -10.59 -18.97 9.34
CA ASN A 36 -10.97 -19.31 10.71
C ASN A 36 -11.35 -18.00 11.43
N THR A 37 -12.64 -17.82 11.66
CA THR A 37 -13.23 -16.64 12.31
C THR A 37 -13.12 -16.68 13.84
N GLY A 38 -12.73 -17.83 14.41
CA GLY A 38 -12.73 -18.12 15.84
C GLY A 38 -11.39 -17.90 16.55
N THR A 39 -10.27 -17.87 15.84
CA THR A 39 -8.93 -17.73 16.44
C THR A 39 -8.04 -16.76 15.66
N LEU A 40 -7.33 -15.90 16.39
CA LEU A 40 -6.27 -15.06 15.80
C LEU A 40 -5.18 -15.93 15.19
N ASN A 41 -4.76 -15.59 13.97
CA ASN A 41 -3.72 -16.32 13.27
C ASN A 41 -2.95 -15.41 12.32
N GLY A 42 -1.68 -15.76 12.11
CA GLY A 42 -0.75 -14.96 11.30
C GLY A 42 -1.13 -14.87 9.82
N SER A 43 -1.77 -15.91 9.27
CA SER A 43 -2.20 -15.94 7.86
C SER A 43 -3.29 -14.90 7.58
N ALA A 44 -4.32 -14.85 8.42
CA ALA A 44 -5.38 -13.84 8.35
C ALA A 44 -4.83 -12.42 8.49
N THR A 45 -3.97 -12.18 9.49
CA THR A 45 -3.33 -10.87 9.67
C THR A 45 -2.49 -10.50 8.45
N GLY A 46 -1.65 -11.42 7.97
CA GLY A 46 -0.81 -11.23 6.79
C GLY A 46 -1.64 -10.90 5.56
N ARG A 47 -2.77 -11.57 5.37
CA ARG A 47 -3.68 -11.31 4.26
C ARG A 47 -4.28 -9.91 4.31
N VAL A 48 -4.73 -9.44 5.48
CA VAL A 48 -5.22 -8.06 5.64
C VAL A 48 -4.13 -7.06 5.34
N VAL A 49 -2.93 -7.27 5.89
CA VAL A 49 -1.76 -6.41 5.66
C VAL A 49 -1.41 -6.36 4.17
N ASP A 50 -1.41 -7.50 3.47
CA ASP A 50 -1.16 -7.58 2.03
C ASP A 50 -2.23 -6.84 1.21
N ILE A 51 -3.51 -7.00 1.56
CA ILE A 51 -4.60 -6.28 0.90
C ILE A 51 -4.38 -4.76 1.04
N LEU A 52 -4.13 -4.29 2.27
CA LEU A 52 -3.95 -2.88 2.56
C LEU A 52 -2.70 -2.31 1.88
N THR A 53 -1.54 -2.96 1.99
CA THR A 53 -0.27 -2.44 1.48
C THR A 53 -0.18 -2.55 -0.05
N ARG A 54 -0.37 -3.75 -0.61
CA ARG A 54 -0.26 -3.97 -2.06
C ARG A 54 -1.41 -3.29 -2.81
N GLY A 55 -2.62 -3.34 -2.27
CA GLY A 55 -3.79 -2.68 -2.86
C GLY A 55 -3.59 -1.17 -2.96
N PHE A 56 -3.22 -0.53 -1.85
CA PHE A 56 -3.01 0.92 -1.80
C PHE A 56 -1.83 1.35 -2.66
N GLY A 57 -0.73 0.57 -2.67
CA GLY A 57 0.42 0.81 -3.52
C GLY A 57 0.09 0.77 -5.03
N LYS A 58 -0.75 -0.19 -5.45
CA LYS A 58 -1.19 -0.30 -6.86
C LYS A 58 -1.96 0.93 -7.33
N CYS A 59 -2.68 1.63 -6.45
CA CYS A 59 -3.44 2.83 -6.81
C CYS A 59 -2.56 3.98 -7.33
N LYS A 60 -1.25 4.00 -7.02
CA LYS A 60 -0.32 5.02 -7.56
C LYS A 60 -0.23 5.01 -9.08
N ARG A 61 -0.52 3.87 -9.73
CA ARG A 61 -0.53 3.71 -11.19
C ARG A 61 -1.71 4.41 -11.87
N LEU A 62 -2.70 4.87 -11.09
CA LEU A 62 -3.82 5.66 -11.59
C LEU A 62 -3.49 7.16 -11.54
N PRO A 63 -4.07 7.97 -12.46
CA PRO A 63 -4.05 9.42 -12.32
C PRO A 63 -4.66 9.86 -10.99
N LYS A 64 -4.17 10.96 -10.41
CA LYS A 64 -4.51 11.41 -9.04
C LYS A 64 -6.02 11.45 -8.79
N ILE A 65 -6.79 11.96 -9.74
CA ILE A 65 -8.26 12.08 -9.67
C ILE A 65 -8.99 10.74 -9.48
N TYR A 66 -8.40 9.60 -9.86
CA TYR A 66 -9.02 8.27 -9.70
C TYR A 66 -8.55 7.52 -8.44
N ARG A 67 -7.55 8.04 -7.72
CA ARG A 67 -6.88 7.28 -6.66
C ARG A 67 -7.77 7.03 -5.44
N TYR A 68 -8.64 7.98 -5.08
CA TYR A 68 -9.51 7.83 -3.90
C TYR A 68 -10.55 6.72 -4.06
N ASP A 69 -11.11 6.53 -5.26
CA ASP A 69 -12.00 5.39 -5.53
C ASP A 69 -11.24 4.06 -5.47
N CYS A 70 -9.96 4.05 -5.85
CA CYS A 70 -9.08 2.89 -5.68
C CYS A 70 -8.73 2.61 -4.21
N TYR A 71 -8.44 3.66 -3.43
CA TYR A 71 -8.21 3.54 -1.98
C TYR A 71 -9.44 3.00 -1.28
N TRP A 72 -10.62 3.55 -1.58
CA TRP A 72 -11.91 3.07 -1.07
C TRP A 72 -12.06 1.56 -1.29
N LYS A 73 -11.90 1.09 -2.54
CA LYS A 73 -12.02 -0.34 -2.87
C LYS A 73 -10.99 -1.22 -2.17
N THR A 74 -9.80 -0.70 -1.91
CA THR A 74 -8.76 -1.42 -1.15
C THR A 74 -9.22 -1.64 0.30
N TYR A 75 -9.71 -0.60 0.97
CA TYR A 75 -10.22 -0.69 2.34
C TYR A 75 -11.51 -1.52 2.41
N LYS A 76 -12.39 -1.40 1.41
CA LYS A 76 -13.56 -2.27 1.25
C LYS A 76 -13.16 -3.75 1.22
N LYS A 77 -12.18 -4.11 0.40
CA LYS A 77 -11.69 -5.49 0.32
C LYS A 77 -11.11 -5.99 1.66
N ALA A 78 -10.43 -5.12 2.40
CA ALA A 78 -9.87 -5.46 3.71
C ALA A 78 -10.96 -5.69 4.77
N GLN A 79 -11.98 -4.82 4.85
CA GLN A 79 -13.11 -5.07 5.75
C GLN A 79 -13.91 -6.30 5.32
N ASP A 80 -14.16 -6.49 4.01
CA ASP A 80 -14.96 -7.62 3.52
C ASP A 80 -14.32 -8.95 3.94
N PHE A 81 -12.98 -8.99 3.96
CA PHE A 81 -12.22 -10.16 4.42
C PHE A 81 -12.34 -10.40 5.93
N LEU A 82 -12.45 -9.33 6.74
CA LEU A 82 -12.59 -9.43 8.19
C LEU A 82 -14.04 -9.58 8.66
N HIS A 83 -15.00 -9.36 7.77
CA HIS A 83 -16.42 -9.40 8.07
C HIS A 83 -16.82 -10.72 8.73
N GLY A 84 -17.58 -10.64 9.82
CA GLY A 84 -18.03 -11.81 10.59
C GLY A 84 -16.98 -12.43 11.53
N SER A 85 -15.73 -11.92 11.57
CA SER A 85 -14.75 -12.38 12.56
C SER A 85 -14.99 -11.77 13.93
N LEU A 86 -15.26 -12.60 14.93
CA LEU A 86 -15.39 -12.15 16.31
C LEU A 86 -14.03 -11.69 16.87
N VAL A 87 -12.96 -12.42 16.55
CA VAL A 87 -11.61 -12.11 17.06
C VAL A 87 -11.02 -10.83 16.43
N TYR A 88 -11.33 -10.55 15.15
CA TYR A 88 -10.93 -9.33 14.45
C TYR A 88 -11.98 -8.22 14.44
N SER A 89 -13.09 -8.35 15.18
CA SER A 89 -14.21 -7.38 15.18
C SER A 89 -13.78 -5.92 15.39
N GLN A 90 -12.85 -5.67 16.31
CA GLN A 90 -12.29 -4.32 16.53
C GLN A 90 -11.44 -3.83 15.34
N ALA A 91 -10.66 -4.70 14.70
CA ALA A 91 -9.90 -4.35 13.50
C ALA A 91 -10.83 -4.11 12.30
N HIS A 92 -11.87 -4.94 12.15
CA HIS A 92 -12.93 -4.74 11.18
C HIS A 92 -13.56 -3.36 11.35
N LYS A 93 -14.00 -3.02 12.57
CA LYS A 93 -14.57 -1.69 12.86
C LYS A 93 -13.63 -0.55 12.46
N ALA A 94 -12.37 -0.61 12.87
CA ALA A 94 -11.38 0.43 12.56
C ALA A 94 -11.15 0.59 11.05
N ILE A 95 -11.07 -0.51 10.29
CA ILE A 95 -10.89 -0.48 8.83
C ILE A 95 -12.16 0.02 8.14
N SER A 96 -13.35 -0.36 8.63
CA SER A 96 -14.63 0.09 8.10
C SER A 96 -14.82 1.60 8.24
N GLU A 97 -14.37 2.22 9.33
CA GLU A 97 -14.41 3.68 9.48
C GLU A 97 -13.58 4.42 8.41
N VAL A 98 -12.44 3.85 8.00
CA VAL A 98 -11.63 4.39 6.90
C VAL A 98 -12.31 4.16 5.54
N GLU A 99 -12.89 2.97 5.34
CA GLU A 99 -13.67 2.64 4.14
C GLU A 99 -14.84 3.60 3.96
N ASP A 100 -15.63 3.81 5.00
CA ASP A 100 -16.80 4.69 4.99
C ASP A 100 -16.39 6.13 4.68
N THR A 101 -15.30 6.60 5.30
CA THR A 101 -14.75 7.94 5.02
C THR A 101 -14.35 8.07 3.56
N LEU A 102 -13.61 7.09 3.01
CA LEU A 102 -13.20 7.09 1.61
C LEU A 102 -14.41 7.01 0.66
N ARG A 103 -15.42 6.20 0.99
CA ARG A 103 -16.66 6.10 0.23
C ARG A 103 -17.36 7.46 0.14
N LEU A 104 -17.49 8.16 1.28
CA LEU A 104 -18.10 9.48 1.36
C LEU A 104 -17.29 10.52 0.58
N VAL A 105 -15.96 10.51 0.73
CA VAL A 105 -15.05 11.37 -0.04
C VAL A 105 -15.27 11.19 -1.54
N VAL A 106 -15.33 9.95 -2.04
CA VAL A 106 -15.55 9.71 -3.46
C VAL A 106 -16.94 10.14 -3.88
N ARG A 107 -17.98 9.67 -3.17
CA ARG A 107 -19.38 9.91 -3.51
C ARG A 107 -19.70 11.40 -3.60
N ASN A 108 -19.21 12.19 -2.65
CA ASN A 108 -19.55 13.60 -2.56
C ASN A 108 -18.73 14.47 -3.52
N ASN A 109 -17.67 13.93 -4.14
CA ASN A 109 -16.74 14.70 -4.97
C ASN A 109 -16.58 14.15 -6.38
N VAL A 110 -17.46 13.28 -6.87
CA VAL A 110 -17.38 12.72 -8.23
C VAL A 110 -17.31 13.86 -9.26
N ASP A 111 -16.40 13.74 -10.22
CA ASP A 111 -16.34 14.62 -11.39
C ASP A 111 -17.12 13.98 -12.55
N PRO A 112 -18.31 14.49 -12.91
CA PRO A 112 -19.13 13.93 -13.98
C PRO A 112 -18.53 14.16 -15.37
N SER A 113 -17.58 15.11 -15.51
CA SER A 113 -16.94 15.40 -16.80
C SER A 113 -15.93 14.32 -17.21
N LYS A 114 -15.52 13.46 -16.27
CA LYS A 114 -14.52 12.40 -16.51
C LYS A 114 -15.19 11.04 -16.53
N LYS A 115 -14.99 10.31 -17.62
CA LYS A 115 -15.47 8.92 -17.75
C LYS A 115 -14.72 8.01 -16.78
N PRO A 116 -15.40 7.03 -16.15
CA PRO A 116 -14.73 6.03 -15.33
C PRO A 116 -13.67 5.24 -16.12
N VAL A 117 -12.57 4.86 -15.48
CA VAL A 117 -11.48 4.10 -16.12
C VAL A 117 -11.45 2.65 -15.62
N ARG A 118 -11.29 1.70 -16.55
CA ARG A 118 -11.11 0.29 -16.19
C ARG A 118 -9.63 -0.06 -16.04
N ARG A 119 -9.27 -0.80 -14.99
CA ARG A 119 -7.99 -1.51 -14.86
C ARG A 119 -8.23 -2.91 -14.29
N GLY A 120 -7.91 -3.94 -15.07
CA GLY A 120 -8.24 -5.32 -14.75
C GLY A 120 -9.75 -5.51 -14.60
N LEU A 121 -10.18 -6.05 -13.47
CA LEU A 121 -11.59 -6.29 -13.14
C LEU A 121 -12.28 -5.11 -12.44
N ASN A 122 -11.55 -4.02 -12.17
CA ASN A 122 -12.07 -2.87 -11.44
C ASN A 122 -12.27 -1.66 -12.36
N THR A 123 -13.36 -0.93 -12.12
CA THR A 123 -13.65 0.38 -12.72
C THR A 123 -13.48 1.47 -11.68
N TYR A 124 -12.84 2.59 -12.00
CA TYR A 124 -12.58 3.68 -11.05
C TYR A 124 -13.22 4.98 -11.51
N ARG A 125 -13.88 5.68 -10.58
CA ARG A 125 -14.46 7.01 -10.80
C ARG A 125 -13.46 8.12 -10.46
N ALA A 126 -13.51 9.20 -11.21
CA ALA A 126 -12.75 10.41 -10.89
C ALA A 126 -13.47 11.23 -9.82
N ILE A 127 -12.68 11.87 -8.96
CA ILE A 127 -13.14 12.99 -8.15
C ILE A 127 -12.63 14.31 -8.73
N ASN A 128 -13.31 15.41 -8.39
CA ASN A 128 -12.89 16.76 -8.76
C ASN A 128 -11.49 17.04 -8.21
N GLU A 129 -10.60 17.59 -9.05
CA GLU A 129 -9.21 17.86 -8.66
C GLU A 129 -9.13 18.85 -7.49
N ALA A 130 -10.00 19.86 -7.48
CA ALA A 130 -10.11 20.84 -6.39
C ALA A 130 -10.46 20.21 -5.03
N ALA A 131 -11.11 19.03 -5.01
CA ALA A 131 -11.47 18.33 -3.78
C ALA A 131 -10.33 17.48 -3.19
N ILE A 132 -9.23 17.27 -3.93
CA ILE A 132 -8.12 16.40 -3.51
C ILE A 132 -7.49 16.79 -2.16
N PRO A 133 -7.24 18.09 -1.85
CA PRO A 133 -6.66 18.48 -0.57
C PRO A 133 -7.56 18.13 0.63
N GLU A 134 -8.87 18.39 0.51
CA GLU A 134 -9.82 18.06 1.56
C GLU A 134 -10.01 16.54 1.70
N ALA A 135 -10.11 15.84 0.57
CA ALA A 135 -10.16 14.38 0.52
C ALA A 135 -8.98 13.74 1.25
N LYS A 136 -7.77 14.30 1.09
CA LYS A 136 -6.57 13.85 1.81
C LYS A 136 -6.74 14.06 3.30
N ALA A 137 -7.07 15.28 3.73
CA ALA A 137 -7.17 15.61 5.15
C ALA A 137 -8.21 14.75 5.88
N ARG A 138 -9.37 14.50 5.25
CA ARG A 138 -10.40 13.59 5.79
C ARG A 138 -9.90 12.16 5.90
N THR A 139 -9.26 11.65 4.83
CA THR A 139 -8.73 10.29 4.80
C THR A 139 -7.61 10.07 5.83
N GLU A 140 -6.70 11.04 5.98
CA GLU A 140 -5.62 10.97 6.97
C GLU A 140 -6.16 10.90 8.40
N ARG A 141 -7.14 11.73 8.74
CA ARG A 141 -7.78 11.70 10.07
C ARG A 141 -8.42 10.34 10.35
N ALA A 142 -9.13 9.76 9.39
CA ALA A 142 -9.71 8.44 9.54
C ALA A 142 -8.64 7.35 9.74
N MET A 143 -7.53 7.43 9.00
CA MET A 143 -6.39 6.51 9.18
C MET A 143 -5.71 6.67 10.55
N ASP A 144 -5.58 7.90 11.06
CA ASP A 144 -5.04 8.16 12.41
C ASP A 144 -5.94 7.58 13.51
N GLN A 145 -7.26 7.74 13.37
CA GLN A 145 -8.25 7.13 14.28
C GLN A 145 -8.18 5.61 14.24
N ALA A 146 -8.17 5.02 13.04
CA ALA A 146 -8.05 3.56 12.89
C ALA A 146 -6.75 3.02 13.49
N GLN A 147 -5.62 3.70 13.26
CA GLN A 147 -4.33 3.33 13.86
C GLN A 147 -4.41 3.36 15.39
N THR A 148 -5.04 4.39 15.96
CA THR A 148 -5.23 4.53 17.40
C THR A 148 -6.09 3.39 17.97
N ILE A 149 -7.19 3.04 17.32
CA ILE A 149 -8.07 1.93 17.73
C ILE A 149 -7.32 0.59 17.70
N LEU A 150 -6.51 0.37 16.67
CA LEU A 150 -5.74 -0.87 16.49
C LEU A 150 -4.63 -1.00 17.53
N LEU A 151 -3.90 0.08 17.82
CA LEU A 151 -2.79 0.07 18.79
C LEU A 151 -3.23 0.01 20.25
N ARG A 152 -4.49 0.33 20.53
CA ARG A 152 -5.13 0.21 21.86
C ARG A 152 -5.86 -1.12 22.04
N ALA A 153 -5.59 -2.12 21.20
CA ALA A 153 -6.17 -3.44 21.35
C ALA A 153 -5.63 -4.11 22.63
N PRO A 154 -6.39 -5.07 23.23
CA PRO A 154 -5.89 -5.82 24.37
C PRO A 154 -4.63 -6.64 24.03
N ASP A 155 -3.81 -6.94 25.04
CA ASP A 155 -2.50 -7.60 24.87
C ASP A 155 -2.55 -8.88 24.05
N ASN A 156 -3.59 -9.71 24.24
CA ASN A 156 -3.77 -10.96 23.50
C ASN A 156 -4.04 -10.77 21.99
N LYS A 157 -4.31 -9.54 21.53
CA LYS A 157 -4.48 -9.17 20.11
C LYS A 157 -3.37 -8.27 19.58
N GLN A 158 -2.54 -7.73 20.47
CA GLN A 158 -1.66 -6.60 20.18
C GLN A 158 -0.69 -6.87 19.03
N ALA A 159 -0.05 -8.05 19.02
CA ALA A 159 0.89 -8.42 17.96
C ALA A 159 0.25 -8.45 16.56
N HIS A 160 -1.00 -8.89 16.45
CA HIS A 160 -1.73 -8.93 15.18
C HIS A 160 -2.20 -7.55 14.75
N PHE A 161 -2.72 -6.77 15.69
CA PHE A 161 -3.35 -5.49 15.42
C PHE A 161 -2.31 -4.40 15.14
N ALA A 162 -1.15 -4.45 15.80
CA ALA A 162 -0.01 -3.58 15.49
C ALA A 162 0.43 -3.72 14.03
N ARG A 163 0.51 -4.95 13.50
CA ARG A 163 0.87 -5.17 12.09
C ARG A 163 -0.13 -4.56 11.11
N ILE A 164 -1.43 -4.61 11.44
CA ILE A 164 -2.46 -3.94 10.65
C ILE A 164 -2.34 -2.42 10.78
N ALA A 165 -2.04 -1.91 11.98
CA ALA A 165 -1.82 -0.49 12.24
C ALA A 165 -0.62 0.05 11.43
N ASP A 166 0.46 -0.73 11.31
CA ASP A 166 1.63 -0.38 10.50
C ASP A 166 1.29 -0.29 9.01
N ALA A 167 0.42 -1.18 8.51
CA ALA A 167 -0.08 -1.10 7.14
C ALA A 167 -0.90 0.17 6.90
N VAL A 168 -1.77 0.54 7.84
CA VAL A 168 -2.55 1.79 7.79
C VAL A 168 -1.63 3.01 7.83
N ASN A 169 -0.63 3.02 8.73
CA ASN A 169 0.34 4.09 8.82
C ASN A 169 1.20 4.22 7.55
N SER A 170 1.60 3.10 6.96
CA SER A 170 2.30 3.08 5.67
C SER A 170 1.45 3.74 4.58
N ASN A 171 0.16 3.40 4.50
CA ASN A 171 -0.76 4.00 3.53
C ASN A 171 -0.91 5.52 3.73
N LYS A 172 -0.95 5.99 4.99
CA LYS A 172 -0.96 7.42 5.33
C LYS A 172 0.29 8.14 4.82
N VAL A 173 1.48 7.55 5.01
CA VAL A 173 2.73 8.11 4.46
C VAL A 173 2.67 8.18 2.93
N LEU A 174 2.16 7.14 2.26
CA LEU A 174 2.01 7.15 0.80
C LEU A 174 1.04 8.23 0.32
N LEU A 175 -0.04 8.49 1.07
CA LEU A 175 -1.00 9.56 0.79
C LEU A 175 -0.34 10.95 0.92
N ARG A 176 0.52 11.14 1.92
CA ARG A 176 1.30 12.38 2.11
C ARG A 176 2.26 12.64 0.97
N SER A 177 3.04 11.62 0.57
CA SER A 177 4.03 11.74 -0.49
C SER A 177 3.41 11.91 -1.88
N ALA A 178 2.19 11.41 -2.12
CA ALA A 178 1.51 11.52 -3.41
C ALA A 178 1.10 12.95 -3.80
N LEU A 179 1.06 13.88 -2.83
CA LEU A 179 0.68 15.28 -3.06
C LEU A 179 1.85 16.27 -3.02
N LEU A 180 3.09 15.84 -2.81
CA LEU A 180 4.22 16.77 -2.88
C LEU A 180 4.42 17.22 -4.34
N PRO A 181 4.44 18.54 -4.64
CA PRO A 181 4.72 19.08 -5.97
C PRO A 181 6.22 18.99 -6.35
N GLY A 182 6.94 17.96 -5.88
CA GLY A 182 8.41 17.91 -5.89
C GLY A 182 9.05 17.15 -7.04
N GLY A 183 8.27 16.53 -7.94
CA GLY A 183 8.83 15.83 -9.11
C GLY A 183 9.44 16.79 -10.14
N LEU A 184 8.83 17.97 -10.33
CA LEU A 184 9.27 18.98 -11.29
C LEU A 184 10.31 19.95 -10.69
N LEU A 185 10.21 20.25 -9.39
CA LEU A 185 11.12 21.21 -8.73
C LEU A 185 12.56 20.69 -8.61
N ARG A 186 12.77 19.36 -8.53
CA ARG A 186 14.13 18.78 -8.50
C ARG A 186 14.85 18.85 -9.85
N PHE A 187 14.14 18.75 -10.97
CA PHE A 187 14.74 18.87 -12.30
C PHE A 187 15.03 20.33 -12.68
N ALA A 188 14.19 21.27 -12.28
CA ALA A 188 14.40 22.70 -12.55
C ALA A 188 15.66 23.27 -11.87
N TRP A 189 15.99 22.81 -10.66
CA TRP A 189 17.22 23.22 -9.97
C TRP A 189 18.49 22.68 -10.65
N TYR A 190 18.45 21.43 -11.13
CA TYR A 190 19.59 20.82 -11.83
C TYR A 190 19.86 21.47 -13.20
N LEU A 191 18.81 21.88 -13.91
CA LEU A 191 18.94 22.59 -15.20
C LEU A 191 19.44 24.04 -15.04
N MET A 192 19.16 24.70 -13.90
CA MET A 192 19.73 26.02 -13.62
C MET A 192 21.23 25.99 -13.28
N GLN A 193 21.78 24.86 -12.83
CA GLN A 193 23.21 24.71 -12.55
C GLN A 193 24.08 24.37 -13.76
N LEU A 194 23.47 23.99 -14.89
CA LEU A 194 24.17 23.62 -16.12
C LEU A 194 24.24 24.75 -17.16
N ARG A 195 23.94 25.99 -16.77
CA ARG A 195 24.14 27.17 -17.62
C ARG A 195 25.53 27.76 -17.32
N PRO A 196 26.56 27.52 -18.16
CA PRO A 196 27.75 28.36 -18.13
C PRO A 196 27.38 29.77 -18.60
N ALA A 197 28.01 30.77 -17.98
CA ALA A 197 27.89 32.18 -18.32
C ALA A 197 28.39 32.48 -19.74
#